data_AF-A0A370LVU3-F1
#
_entry.id   AF-A0A370LVU3-F1
#
_cell.length_a   1.000
_cell.length_b   1.000
_cell.length_c   1.000
_cell.angle_alpha   90.00
_cell.angle_beta   90.00
_cell.angle_gamma   90.00
#
_symmetry.space_group_name_H-M   'P 1'
#
loop_
_entity.id
_entity.type
_entity.pdbx_description
1 polymer ?
#
loop_
_entity_poly.entity_id
_entity_poly.type
_entity_poly.pdbx_seq_one_letter_code
_entity_poly.pdbx_strand_id
1 'polypeptide(L)'
;MPKGMPQVVIKFQIIPDYTLSNMPKTEKFIGKNANIERIATRIENYLTENKFEVAFSRDVSGESHTYLIQARKSGLIRTVSGSRRSTDITISGQPNNFEIKVGTGEWGKNLVTSAPLFVIPLVGIATTVTKLYTAKKFEDNLWSFVKDQVKYLENTHTKDQTNLKEYPCEYVEGYSEWKSPIRDCKLFLEYNSGNSCIILKTSIEQGLKIPATKIESAKIIMKRSKENTDDRMIQITFRDDHDKKRSPIFNFDDDIIRGVLAGIDELVSETKLQQMTLAIKH
;
A
#
# COMPACT_ATOMS: atom_id res chain seq x y z
N MET A 1 45.38 -35.03 45.95
CA MET A 1 44.74 -34.24 44.88
C MET A 1 43.24 -34.44 44.97
N PRO A 2 42.41 -33.42 45.24
CA PRO A 2 40.98 -33.60 45.34
C PRO A 2 40.32 -33.58 43.95
N LYS A 3 39.44 -34.56 43.70
CA LYS A 3 38.58 -34.69 42.51
C LYS A 3 37.65 -33.48 42.40
N GLY A 4 37.63 -32.84 41.25
CA GLY A 4 36.75 -31.72 40.94
C GLY A 4 35.27 -32.11 41.01
N MET A 5 34.47 -31.29 41.71
CA MET A 5 33.01 -31.38 41.71
C MET A 5 32.45 -30.97 40.33
N PRO A 6 31.38 -31.63 39.85
CA PRO A 6 30.67 -31.19 38.66
C PRO A 6 29.89 -29.90 38.95
N GLN A 7 30.08 -28.89 38.10
CA GLN A 7 29.28 -27.67 38.11
C GLN A 7 27.89 -27.94 37.53
N VAL A 8 26.85 -27.68 38.32
CA VAL A 8 25.45 -27.72 37.86
C VAL A 8 25.14 -26.41 37.14
N VAL A 9 25.04 -26.45 35.82
CA VAL A 9 24.60 -25.31 35.01
C VAL A 9 23.07 -25.31 34.98
N ILE A 10 22.43 -24.47 35.79
CA ILE A 10 21.00 -24.19 35.69
C ILE A 10 20.78 -23.25 34.51
N LYS A 11 20.34 -23.80 33.37
CA LYS A 11 19.87 -22.98 32.24
C LYS A 11 18.46 -22.47 32.57
N PHE A 12 18.35 -21.20 32.94
CA PHE A 12 17.07 -20.51 32.95
C PHE A 12 16.62 -20.31 31.50
N GLN A 13 15.75 -21.19 31.02
CA GLN A 13 15.03 -20.97 29.78
C GLN A 13 13.89 -20.00 30.09
N ILE A 14 14.11 -18.72 29.79
CA ILE A 14 13.03 -17.74 29.76
C ILE A 14 12.10 -18.17 28.63
N ILE A 15 10.96 -18.78 28.98
CA ILE A 15 9.86 -19.00 28.05
C ILE A 15 9.13 -17.66 27.97
N PRO A 16 9.17 -16.93 26.84
CA PRO A 16 8.39 -15.72 26.73
C PRO A 16 6.91 -16.12 26.72
N ASP A 17 6.14 -15.49 27.59
CA ASP A 17 4.71 -15.73 27.73
C ASP A 17 3.97 -15.14 26.51
N TYR A 18 3.71 -15.97 25.50
CA TYR A 18 3.08 -15.62 24.22
C TYR A 18 1.56 -15.88 24.20
N THR A 19 0.89 -15.92 25.35
CA THR A 19 -0.46 -16.51 25.42
C THR A 19 -1.64 -15.54 25.25
N LEU A 20 -1.44 -14.25 24.96
CA LEU A 20 -2.55 -13.27 24.87
C LEU A 20 -2.74 -12.54 23.52
N SER A 21 -2.00 -12.89 22.45
CA SER A 21 -2.00 -12.15 21.17
C SER A 21 -2.56 -12.90 19.94
N ASN A 22 -3.12 -14.11 20.10
CA ASN A 22 -3.37 -15.02 18.97
C ASN A 22 -4.84 -15.13 18.50
N MET A 23 -5.78 -14.35 19.04
CA MET A 23 -7.14 -14.35 18.49
C MET A 23 -7.22 -13.45 17.27
N PRO A 24 -7.79 -13.93 16.14
CA PRO A 24 -8.00 -13.08 15.00
C PRO A 24 -8.96 -11.94 15.38
N LYS A 25 -8.59 -10.71 15.05
CA LYS A 25 -9.45 -9.55 15.24
C LYS A 25 -10.34 -9.42 14.02
N THR A 26 -11.63 -9.19 14.24
CA THR A 26 -12.62 -9.01 13.17
C THR A 26 -13.36 -7.70 13.40
N GLU A 27 -13.54 -6.92 12.34
CA GLU A 27 -14.35 -5.71 12.35
C GLU A 27 -15.36 -5.75 11.21
N LYS A 28 -16.61 -5.41 11.52
CA LYS A 28 -17.71 -5.34 10.56
C LYS A 28 -17.96 -3.90 10.16
N PHE A 29 -18.11 -3.68 8.87
CA PHE A 29 -18.36 -2.39 8.25
C PHE A 29 -19.72 -2.43 7.58
N ILE A 30 -20.66 -1.66 8.12
CA ILE A 30 -22.08 -1.66 7.74
C ILE A 30 -22.43 -0.30 7.13
N GLY A 31 -23.21 -0.30 6.06
CA GLY A 31 -23.68 0.91 5.39
C GLY A 31 -22.58 1.70 4.65
N LYS A 32 -21.44 1.07 4.34
CA LYS A 32 -20.27 1.80 3.82
C LYS A 32 -20.28 2.02 2.32
N ASN A 33 -21.02 1.20 1.58
CA ASN A 33 -21.03 1.21 0.12
C ASN A 33 -19.62 1.40 -0.50
N ALA A 34 -18.63 0.67 0.03
CA ALA A 34 -17.22 0.87 -0.25
C ALA A 34 -16.70 -0.10 -1.30
N ASN A 35 -15.76 0.35 -2.14
CA ASN A 35 -15.11 -0.53 -3.10
C ASN A 35 -14.13 -1.48 -2.38
N ILE A 36 -14.60 -2.70 -2.11
CA ILE A 36 -13.87 -3.74 -1.35
C ILE A 36 -12.59 -4.18 -2.05
N GLU A 37 -12.59 -4.31 -3.37
CA GLU A 37 -11.40 -4.67 -4.15
C GLU A 37 -10.29 -3.64 -3.92
N ARG A 38 -10.67 -2.36 -3.99
CA ARG A 38 -9.75 -1.24 -3.80
C ARG A 38 -9.21 -1.16 -2.36
N ILE A 39 -10.02 -1.54 -1.36
CA ILE A 39 -9.55 -1.70 0.02
C ILE A 39 -8.48 -2.81 0.07
N ALA A 40 -8.74 -3.96 -0.55
CA ALA A 40 -7.82 -5.10 -0.56
C ALA A 40 -6.47 -4.75 -1.20
N THR A 41 -6.49 -4.13 -2.39
CA THR A 41 -5.28 -3.68 -3.10
C THR A 41 -4.47 -2.67 -2.27
N ARG A 42 -5.13 -1.75 -1.57
CA ARG A 42 -4.42 -0.76 -0.74
C ARG A 42 -3.76 -1.39 0.49
N ILE A 43 -4.36 -2.43 1.06
CA ILE A 43 -3.75 -3.19 2.15
C ILE A 43 -2.53 -3.97 1.65
N GLU A 44 -2.61 -4.62 0.47
CA GLU A 44 -1.48 -5.29 -0.18
C GLU A 44 -0.30 -4.32 -0.40
N ASN A 45 -0.57 -3.13 -0.95
CA ASN A 45 0.45 -2.11 -1.18
C ASN A 45 1.12 -1.66 0.12
N TYR A 46 0.32 -1.34 1.15
CA TYR A 46 0.83 -0.97 2.46
C TYR A 46 1.79 -2.02 3.02
N LEU A 47 1.46 -3.30 2.91
CA LEU A 47 2.31 -4.39 3.39
C LEU A 47 3.61 -4.50 2.59
N THR A 48 3.53 -4.39 1.27
CA THR A 48 4.68 -4.44 0.36
C THR A 48 5.65 -3.28 0.63
N GLU A 49 5.14 -2.07 0.80
CA GLU A 49 5.93 -0.88 1.18
C GLU A 49 6.65 -1.06 2.52
N ASN A 50 6.00 -1.75 3.47
CA ASN A 50 6.56 -2.11 4.77
C ASN A 50 7.44 -3.37 4.74
N LYS A 51 7.91 -3.79 3.55
CA LYS A 51 8.88 -4.89 3.32
C LYS A 51 8.36 -6.29 3.65
N PHE A 52 7.05 -6.47 3.65
CA PHE A 52 6.46 -7.79 3.69
C PHE A 52 6.50 -8.42 2.30
N GLU A 53 6.79 -9.71 2.26
CA GLU A 53 6.40 -10.56 1.14
C GLU A 53 4.89 -10.81 1.26
N VAL A 54 4.17 -10.52 0.19
CA VAL A 54 2.70 -10.58 0.17
C VAL A 54 2.24 -11.60 -0.87
N ALA A 55 1.24 -12.39 -0.51
CA ALA A 55 0.51 -13.24 -1.43
C ALA A 55 -0.96 -12.81 -1.40
N PHE A 56 -1.54 -12.65 -2.59
CA PHE A 56 -2.90 -12.17 -2.76
C PHE A 56 -3.73 -13.22 -3.50
N SER A 57 -4.95 -13.45 -3.04
CA SER A 57 -5.95 -14.24 -3.76
C SER A 57 -7.33 -13.62 -3.62
N ARG A 58 -8.16 -13.80 -4.65
CA ARG A 58 -9.54 -13.30 -4.69
C ARG A 58 -10.47 -14.40 -5.15
N ASP A 59 -11.60 -14.50 -4.49
CA ASP A 59 -12.74 -15.30 -4.90
C ASP A 59 -13.92 -14.35 -5.12
N VAL A 60 -14.30 -14.20 -6.38
CA VAL A 60 -15.43 -13.37 -6.82
C VAL A 60 -16.59 -14.25 -7.30
N SER A 61 -16.61 -15.53 -6.92
CA SER A 61 -17.70 -16.44 -7.26
C SER A 61 -18.94 -16.14 -6.39
N GLY A 62 -20.07 -15.84 -7.03
CA GLY A 62 -21.33 -15.53 -6.36
C GLY A 62 -21.54 -14.05 -6.02
N GLU A 63 -22.49 -13.77 -5.12
CA GLU A 63 -22.91 -12.40 -4.75
C GLU A 63 -22.04 -11.74 -3.67
N SER A 64 -21.05 -12.45 -3.13
CA SER A 64 -20.14 -11.95 -2.11
C SER A 64 -18.71 -12.11 -2.58
N HIS A 65 -17.93 -11.04 -2.44
CA HIS A 65 -16.51 -11.07 -2.79
C HIS A 65 -15.70 -11.45 -1.55
N THR A 66 -14.71 -12.30 -1.74
CA THR A 66 -13.72 -12.65 -0.72
C THR A 66 -12.31 -12.35 -1.23
N TYR A 67 -11.56 -11.57 -0.47
CA TYR A 67 -10.15 -11.29 -0.71
C TYR A 67 -9.33 -11.85 0.44
N LEU A 68 -8.25 -12.55 0.13
CA LEU A 68 -7.30 -13.08 1.10
C LEU A 68 -5.91 -12.55 0.78
N ILE A 69 -5.33 -11.86 1.76
CA ILE A 69 -3.99 -11.29 1.72
C ILE A 69 -3.17 -11.97 2.81
N GLN A 70 -2.08 -12.62 2.43
CA GLN A 70 -1.11 -13.17 3.37
C GLN A 70 0.15 -12.33 3.34
N ALA A 71 0.67 -11.95 4.50
CA ALA A 71 1.89 -11.16 4.62
C ALA A 71 2.90 -11.84 5.55
N ARG A 72 4.16 -11.92 5.13
CA ARG A 72 5.27 -12.35 5.99
C ARG A 72 6.47 -11.43 5.80
N LYS A 73 7.29 -11.24 6.83
CA LYS A 73 8.54 -10.47 6.67
C LYS A 73 9.50 -11.19 5.73
N SER A 74 10.13 -10.42 4.83
CA SER A 74 11.16 -10.92 3.91
C SER A 74 12.57 -10.95 4.54
N GLY A 75 13.48 -11.80 4.04
CA GLY A 75 14.94 -11.73 4.30
C GLY A 75 15.53 -12.51 5.50
N LEU A 76 16.82 -12.23 5.81
CA LEU A 76 17.70 -12.87 6.82
C LEU A 76 17.21 -12.82 8.28
N ILE A 77 16.07 -12.16 8.57
CA ILE A 77 15.43 -12.15 9.89
C ILE A 77 14.62 -13.45 10.12
N ARG A 78 14.47 -14.27 9.08
CA ARG A 78 13.79 -15.58 9.09
C ARG A 78 14.41 -16.60 10.08
N THR A 79 15.64 -16.38 10.53
CA THR A 79 16.50 -17.42 11.13
C THR A 79 16.39 -17.59 12.64
N VAL A 80 15.63 -16.78 13.37
CA VAL A 80 15.55 -16.89 14.85
C VAL A 80 14.09 -17.00 15.31
N SER A 81 13.57 -18.23 15.25
CA SER A 81 12.26 -18.70 15.75
C SER A 81 11.00 -18.25 14.96
N GLY A 82 10.38 -19.16 14.19
CA GLY A 82 8.98 -19.03 13.74
C GLY A 82 8.66 -18.88 12.23
N SER A 83 9.59 -19.26 11.34
CA SER A 83 9.59 -19.07 9.87
C SER A 83 8.39 -19.57 9.00
N ARG A 84 7.23 -19.93 9.54
CA ARG A 84 6.06 -20.39 8.72
C ARG A 84 4.77 -19.61 8.91
N ARG A 85 4.74 -18.65 9.83
CA ARG A 85 3.52 -17.88 10.12
C ARG A 85 3.38 -16.66 9.20
N SER A 86 2.20 -16.48 8.64
CA SER A 86 1.77 -15.29 7.92
C SER A 86 0.77 -14.49 8.75
N THR A 87 0.72 -13.17 8.55
CA THR A 87 -0.47 -12.39 8.89
C THR A 87 -1.47 -12.58 7.77
N ASP A 88 -2.64 -13.10 8.11
CA ASP A 88 -3.71 -13.37 7.16
C ASP A 88 -4.78 -12.30 7.34
N ILE A 89 -5.08 -11.58 6.26
CA ILE A 89 -6.13 -10.56 6.20
C ILE A 89 -7.19 -11.07 5.22
N THR A 90 -8.39 -11.30 5.73
CA THR A 90 -9.56 -11.69 4.92
C THR A 90 -10.54 -10.55 4.87
N ILE A 91 -11.01 -10.22 3.68
CA ILE A 91 -12.08 -9.26 3.46
C ILE A 91 -13.22 -10.00 2.76
N SER A 92 -14.38 -10.06 3.39
CA SER A 92 -15.52 -10.83 2.87
C SER A 92 -16.82 -10.04 3.01
N GLY A 93 -17.70 -10.17 2.02
CA GLY A 93 -19.05 -9.62 2.08
C GLY A 93 -19.46 -8.86 0.82
N GLN A 94 -20.35 -7.89 1.00
CA GLN A 94 -20.84 -7.00 -0.03
C GLN A 94 -20.41 -5.57 0.24
N PRO A 95 -20.31 -4.72 -0.79
CA PRO A 95 -19.82 -3.34 -0.65
C PRO A 95 -20.52 -2.50 0.41
N ASN A 96 -21.83 -2.73 0.61
CA ASN A 96 -22.56 -2.07 1.68
C ASN A 96 -22.27 -2.67 3.06
N ASN A 97 -22.03 -3.97 3.15
CA ASN A 97 -21.88 -4.73 4.38
C ASN A 97 -20.78 -5.80 4.23
N PHE A 98 -19.61 -5.53 4.79
CA PHE A 98 -18.46 -6.43 4.72
C PHE A 98 -17.74 -6.54 6.06
N GLU A 99 -16.90 -7.55 6.20
CA GLU A 99 -16.04 -7.75 7.36
C GLU A 99 -14.58 -7.84 6.93
N ILE A 100 -13.70 -7.34 7.80
CA ILE A 100 -12.26 -7.52 7.67
C ILE A 100 -11.81 -8.31 8.90
N LYS A 101 -11.07 -9.39 8.67
CA LYS A 101 -10.48 -10.25 9.69
C LYS A 101 -8.97 -10.24 9.54
N VAL A 102 -8.24 -9.95 10.62
CA VAL A 102 -6.78 -10.02 10.69
C VAL A 102 -6.39 -11.08 11.69
N GLY A 103 -5.65 -12.09 11.25
CA GLY A 103 -5.21 -13.21 12.06
C GLY A 103 -3.80 -13.68 11.70
N THR A 104 -3.41 -14.80 12.30
CA THR A 104 -2.16 -15.49 11.95
C THR A 104 -2.49 -16.81 11.26
N GLY A 105 -1.83 -17.09 10.14
CA GLY A 105 -2.01 -18.31 9.37
C GLY A 105 -0.71 -18.98 8.99
N GLU A 106 -0.81 -20.00 8.16
CA GLU A 106 0.34 -20.62 7.51
C GLU A 106 0.51 -20.03 6.11
N TRP A 107 1.71 -19.54 5.84
CA TRP A 107 2.02 -18.96 4.54
C TRP A 107 1.77 -19.96 3.40
N GLY A 108 1.06 -19.53 2.37
CA GLY A 108 0.80 -20.34 1.18
C GLY A 108 -0.34 -21.33 1.33
N LYS A 109 -0.90 -21.51 2.53
CA LYS A 109 -2.12 -22.30 2.75
C LYS A 109 -3.36 -21.43 2.56
N ASN A 110 -4.44 -22.03 2.08
CA ASN A 110 -5.76 -21.41 1.88
C ASN A 110 -5.82 -20.30 0.80
N LEU A 111 -4.74 -20.07 0.05
CA LEU A 111 -4.79 -19.26 -1.16
C LEU A 111 -5.71 -19.97 -2.17
N VAL A 112 -6.83 -19.35 -2.49
CA VAL A 112 -7.87 -19.96 -3.35
C VAL A 112 -7.36 -19.97 -4.79
N THR A 113 -7.30 -21.16 -5.40
CA THR A 113 -6.67 -21.43 -6.71
C THR A 113 -7.46 -20.92 -7.92
N SER A 114 -8.51 -20.11 -7.74
CA SER A 114 -9.39 -19.64 -8.82
C SER A 114 -8.93 -18.34 -9.50
N ALA A 115 -7.86 -17.71 -9.01
CA ALA A 115 -7.24 -16.52 -9.61
C ALA A 115 -5.70 -16.61 -9.57
N PRO A 116 -4.97 -15.95 -10.49
CA PRO A 116 -3.51 -15.97 -10.51
C PRO A 116 -2.94 -15.50 -9.17
N LEU A 117 -2.06 -16.31 -8.60
CA LEU A 117 -1.31 -15.97 -7.40
C LEU A 117 -0.27 -14.92 -7.76
N PHE A 118 -0.48 -13.67 -7.34
CA PHE A 118 0.53 -12.64 -7.47
C PHE A 118 1.42 -12.65 -6.23
N VAL A 119 2.64 -13.17 -6.40
CA VAL A 119 3.73 -12.96 -5.44
C VAL A 119 4.61 -11.89 -6.05
N ILE A 120 4.57 -10.67 -5.50
CA ILE A 120 5.43 -9.58 -5.96
C ILE A 120 6.80 -9.77 -5.29
N PRO A 121 7.85 -10.19 -6.02
CA PRO A 121 9.18 -10.25 -5.44
C PRO A 121 9.61 -8.83 -5.06
N LEU A 122 10.12 -8.67 -3.83
CA LEU A 122 10.62 -7.39 -3.34
C LEU A 122 11.88 -7.00 -4.14
N VAL A 123 11.72 -6.30 -5.26
CA VAL A 123 12.85 -5.79 -6.05
C VAL A 123 13.37 -4.51 -5.38
N GLY A 124 14.43 -4.64 -4.58
CA GLY A 124 15.45 -3.61 -4.42
C GLY A 124 15.03 -2.22 -3.89
N ILE A 125 13.95 -2.07 -3.13
CA ILE A 125 13.68 -0.80 -2.44
C ILE A 125 14.52 -0.77 -1.16
N ALA A 126 15.76 -0.33 -1.25
CA ALA A 126 16.63 -0.07 -0.11
C ALA A 126 16.15 1.19 0.64
N THR A 127 15.28 1.01 1.63
CA THR A 127 15.01 2.04 2.63
C THR A 127 15.52 1.54 3.99
N THR A 128 16.58 2.18 4.47
CA THR A 128 17.16 1.98 5.80
C THR A 128 16.22 2.50 6.88
N VAL A 129 15.19 1.73 7.22
CA VAL A 129 14.45 1.90 8.47
C VAL A 129 14.17 0.52 9.05
N THR A 130 15.15 -0.04 9.77
CA THR A 130 14.96 -1.19 10.65
C THR A 130 14.22 -0.73 11.90
N LYS A 131 12.94 -0.33 11.76
CA LYS A 131 12.06 -0.24 12.92
C LYS A 131 11.74 -1.68 13.33
N LEU A 132 12.28 -2.12 14.46
CA LEU A 132 11.77 -3.30 15.16
C LEU A 132 10.32 -3.02 15.55
N TYR A 133 9.39 -3.37 14.66
CA TYR A 133 7.98 -3.40 15.00
C TYR A 133 7.73 -4.63 15.87
N THR A 134 7.26 -4.41 17.09
CA THR A 134 6.60 -5.45 17.87
C THR A 134 5.32 -5.86 17.13
N ALA A 135 4.88 -7.11 17.31
CA ALA A 135 3.67 -7.63 16.66
C ALA A 135 2.45 -6.73 16.94
N LYS A 136 2.30 -6.27 18.19
CA LYS A 136 1.23 -5.36 18.61
C LYS A 136 1.25 -4.03 17.86
N LYS A 137 2.41 -3.37 17.76
CA LYS A 137 2.52 -2.07 17.06
C LYS A 137 2.25 -2.20 15.56
N PHE A 138 2.66 -3.32 14.95
CA PHE A 138 2.31 -3.62 13.57
C PHE A 138 0.79 -3.79 13.41
N GLU A 139 0.16 -4.60 14.26
CA GLU A 139 -1.29 -4.83 14.22
C GLU A 139 -2.08 -3.53 14.42
N ASP A 140 -1.69 -2.70 15.39
CA ASP A 140 -2.35 -1.40 15.65
C ASP A 140 -2.25 -0.47 14.42
N ASN A 141 -1.07 -0.39 13.80
CA ASN A 141 -0.86 0.42 12.59
C ASN A 141 -1.64 -0.12 11.39
N LEU A 142 -1.69 -1.45 11.22
CA LEU A 142 -2.45 -2.09 10.16
C LEU A 142 -3.95 -1.79 10.33
N TRP A 143 -4.50 -1.91 11.53
CA TRP A 143 -5.90 -1.59 11.80
C TRP A 143 -6.22 -0.12 11.60
N SER A 144 -5.33 0.79 12.00
CA SER A 144 -5.48 2.22 11.72
C SER A 144 -5.58 2.43 10.21
N PHE A 145 -4.62 1.89 9.45
CA PHE A 145 -4.60 2.02 7.99
C PHE A 145 -5.87 1.44 7.34
N VAL A 146 -6.31 0.25 7.77
CA VAL A 146 -7.55 -0.38 7.28
C VAL A 146 -8.75 0.54 7.48
N LYS A 147 -8.94 1.09 8.68
CA LYS A 147 -10.06 1.99 8.97
C LYS A 147 -9.98 3.27 8.15
N ASP A 148 -8.80 3.82 7.98
CA ASP A 148 -8.58 5.00 7.13
C ASP A 148 -8.95 4.70 5.68
N GLN A 149 -8.59 3.52 5.15
CA GLN A 149 -8.95 3.12 3.79
C GLN A 149 -10.45 2.87 3.63
N VAL A 150 -11.10 2.23 4.61
CA VAL A 150 -12.56 2.03 4.57
C VAL A 150 -13.29 3.38 4.56
N LYS A 151 -12.87 4.31 5.43
CA LYS A 151 -13.44 5.67 5.49
C LYS A 151 -13.20 6.43 4.19
N TYR A 152 -11.97 6.36 3.66
CA TYR A 152 -11.59 7.02 2.41
C TYR A 152 -12.36 6.46 1.19
N LEU A 153 -12.74 5.18 1.24
CA LEU A 153 -13.47 4.50 0.17
C LEU A 153 -14.98 4.39 0.43
N GLU A 154 -15.50 5.05 1.45
CA GLU A 154 -16.94 5.08 1.74
C GLU A 154 -17.70 5.71 0.56
N ASN A 155 -18.81 5.09 0.16
CA ASN A 155 -19.65 5.46 -0.99
C ASN A 155 -18.96 5.40 -2.37
N THR A 156 -17.83 4.70 -2.50
CA THR A 156 -17.11 4.54 -3.78
C THR A 156 -17.51 3.32 -4.61
N HIS A 157 -18.48 2.52 -4.16
CA HIS A 157 -18.98 1.34 -4.88
C HIS A 157 -20.05 1.66 -5.96
N THR A 158 -20.10 2.88 -6.50
CA THR A 158 -20.97 3.16 -7.65
C THR A 158 -20.37 2.62 -8.95
N LYS A 159 -21.22 2.04 -9.82
CA LYS A 159 -20.85 1.65 -11.20
C LYS A 159 -20.44 2.84 -12.07
N ASP A 160 -20.87 4.04 -11.69
CA ASP A 160 -20.36 5.29 -12.22
C ASP A 160 -19.18 5.74 -11.36
N GLN A 161 -18.04 5.09 -11.54
CA GLN A 161 -16.79 5.80 -11.31
C GLN A 161 -16.75 6.85 -12.41
N THR A 162 -16.87 8.13 -12.07
CA THR A 162 -16.17 9.11 -12.89
C THR A 162 -14.73 8.61 -12.90
N ASN A 163 -14.23 8.28 -14.09
CA ASN A 163 -12.86 7.85 -14.36
C ASN A 163 -11.81 8.90 -13.96
N LEU A 164 -12.14 9.82 -13.05
CA LEU A 164 -11.41 11.01 -12.69
C LEU A 164 -11.61 11.22 -11.18
N LYS A 165 -10.53 11.07 -10.39
CA LYS A 165 -10.50 11.41 -8.96
C LYS A 165 -9.77 12.73 -8.79
N GLU A 166 -10.40 13.70 -8.13
CA GLU A 166 -9.82 15.02 -7.88
C GLU A 166 -9.23 15.09 -6.47
N TYR A 167 -8.05 15.70 -6.36
CA TYR A 167 -7.38 15.99 -5.10
C TYR A 167 -6.95 17.46 -5.07
N PRO A 168 -7.32 18.22 -4.02
CA PRO A 168 -6.80 19.56 -3.83
C PRO A 168 -5.29 19.49 -3.64
N CYS A 169 -4.55 20.36 -4.34
CA CYS A 169 -3.10 20.46 -4.31
C CYS A 169 -2.77 21.90 -3.90
N GLU A 170 -2.06 22.09 -2.79
CA GLU A 170 -1.78 23.45 -2.31
C GLU A 170 -0.86 24.18 -3.28
N TYR A 171 0.23 23.50 -3.64
CA TYR A 171 1.15 23.96 -4.66
C TYR A 171 1.93 22.80 -5.26
N VAL A 172 2.53 23.07 -6.41
CA VAL A 172 3.47 22.18 -7.08
C VAL A 172 4.74 22.94 -7.48
N GLU A 173 5.89 22.27 -7.42
CA GLU A 173 7.17 22.85 -7.80
C GLU A 173 8.09 21.80 -8.47
N GLY A 174 9.28 22.22 -8.91
CA GLY A 174 10.31 21.31 -9.42
C GLY A 174 10.07 20.77 -10.83
N TYR A 175 9.02 21.22 -11.52
CA TYR A 175 8.88 21.02 -12.96
C TYR A 175 9.73 22.05 -13.70
N SER A 176 10.64 21.60 -14.56
CA SER A 176 11.70 22.47 -15.12
C SER A 176 11.21 23.66 -15.94
N GLU A 177 9.98 23.59 -16.44
CA GLU A 177 9.38 24.66 -17.24
C GLU A 177 8.79 25.77 -16.36
N TRP A 178 8.63 25.52 -15.07
CA TRP A 178 8.11 26.49 -14.12
C TRP A 178 9.23 27.19 -13.38
N LYS A 179 9.24 28.52 -13.47
CA LYS A 179 10.22 29.38 -12.80
C LYS A 179 9.94 29.55 -11.30
N SER A 180 8.73 29.23 -10.86
CA SER A 180 8.25 29.38 -9.48
C SER A 180 7.25 28.28 -9.13
N PRO A 181 7.03 28.00 -7.85
CA PRO A 181 5.92 27.14 -7.42
C PRO A 181 4.59 27.67 -7.95
N ILE A 182 3.73 26.77 -8.42
CA ILE A 182 2.37 27.09 -8.87
C ILE A 182 1.42 26.74 -7.74
N ARG A 183 0.62 27.70 -7.30
CA ARG A 183 -0.42 27.55 -6.28
C ARG A 183 -1.79 27.32 -6.93
N ASP A 184 -2.78 26.96 -6.12
CA ASP A 184 -4.16 26.73 -6.56
C ASP A 184 -4.25 25.63 -7.63
N CYS A 185 -3.54 24.53 -7.39
CA CYS A 185 -3.53 23.37 -8.27
C CYS A 185 -4.58 22.34 -7.86
N LYS A 186 -5.01 21.55 -8.84
CA LYS A 186 -5.81 20.35 -8.62
C LYS A 186 -5.15 19.19 -9.34
N LEU A 187 -4.90 18.12 -8.61
CA LEU A 187 -4.39 16.89 -9.17
C LEU A 187 -5.57 15.95 -9.44
N PHE A 188 -5.67 15.48 -10.68
CA PHE A 188 -6.66 14.50 -11.08
C PHE A 188 -5.97 13.20 -11.43
N LEU A 189 -6.55 12.09 -10.97
CA LEU A 189 -6.17 10.75 -11.40
C LEU A 189 -7.24 10.26 -12.37
N GLU A 190 -6.88 10.18 -13.64
CA GLU A 190 -7.74 9.70 -14.71
C GLU A 190 -7.50 8.19 -14.93
N TYR A 191 -8.50 7.36 -14.66
CA TYR A 191 -8.47 5.91 -14.84
C TYR A 191 -9.12 5.56 -16.18
N ASN A 192 -8.31 5.20 -17.16
CA ASN A 192 -8.78 4.77 -18.47
C ASN A 192 -8.01 3.51 -18.86
N SER A 193 -8.72 2.47 -19.31
CA SER A 193 -8.14 1.20 -19.74
C SER A 193 -7.01 1.43 -20.75
N GLY A 194 -5.76 1.19 -20.34
CA GLY A 194 -4.55 1.41 -21.14
C GLY A 194 -4.06 2.86 -21.26
N ASN A 195 -4.86 3.86 -20.90
CA ASN A 195 -4.56 5.30 -21.09
C ASN A 195 -4.69 6.13 -19.79
N SER A 196 -4.58 5.47 -18.64
CA SER A 196 -4.67 6.16 -17.35
C SER A 196 -3.55 7.20 -17.21
N CYS A 197 -3.85 8.32 -16.56
CA CYS A 197 -2.89 9.40 -16.42
C CYS A 197 -3.15 10.27 -15.19
N ILE A 198 -2.12 11.01 -14.79
CA ILE A 198 -2.22 12.10 -13.83
C ILE A 198 -2.41 13.39 -14.61
N ILE A 199 -3.41 14.18 -14.27
CA ILE A 199 -3.64 15.51 -14.85
C ILE A 199 -3.52 16.52 -13.73
N LEU A 200 -2.55 17.42 -13.83
CA LEU A 200 -2.49 18.60 -13.01
C LEU A 200 -3.17 19.75 -13.76
N LYS A 201 -4.26 20.27 -13.19
CA LYS A 201 -4.81 21.56 -13.62
C LYS A 201 -4.27 22.65 -12.71
N THR A 202 -3.89 23.75 -13.34
CA THR A 202 -3.43 24.95 -12.63
C THR A 202 -4.22 26.15 -13.13
N SER A 203 -4.12 27.28 -12.44
CA SER A 203 -4.62 28.58 -12.92
C SER A 203 -3.92 29.07 -14.21
N ILE A 204 -2.81 28.45 -14.61
CA ILE A 204 -2.09 28.70 -15.85
C ILE A 204 -2.56 27.68 -16.91
N GLU A 205 -2.85 28.13 -18.13
CA GLU A 205 -3.53 27.33 -19.18
C GLU A 205 -2.83 26.02 -19.56
N GLN A 206 -1.51 25.93 -19.40
CA GLN A 206 -0.74 24.72 -19.66
C GLN A 206 -0.66 23.86 -18.38
N GLY A 207 -1.70 23.07 -18.14
CA GLY A 207 -1.65 21.99 -17.16
C GLY A 207 -0.60 20.91 -17.54
N LEU A 208 -0.33 19.99 -16.62
CA LEU A 208 0.62 18.89 -16.83
C LEU A 208 -0.14 17.57 -16.92
N LYS A 209 0.00 16.84 -18.03
CA LYS A 209 -0.58 15.49 -18.20
C LYS A 209 0.54 14.45 -18.23
N ILE A 210 0.50 13.48 -17.32
CA ILE A 210 1.53 12.44 -17.16
C ILE A 210 0.86 11.07 -17.36
N PRO A 211 1.12 10.36 -18.48
CA PRO A 211 0.64 9.00 -18.66
C PRO A 211 1.17 8.06 -17.57
N ALA A 212 0.30 7.17 -17.06
CA ALA A 212 0.66 6.19 -16.02
C ALA A 212 1.86 5.32 -16.44
N THR A 213 1.93 4.98 -17.72
CA THR A 213 3.00 4.18 -18.34
C THR A 213 4.38 4.85 -18.27
N LYS A 214 4.43 6.18 -18.12
CA LYS A 214 5.66 6.96 -18.05
C LYS A 214 6.14 7.20 -16.61
N ILE A 215 5.33 6.85 -15.61
CA ILE A 215 5.65 7.04 -14.20
C ILE A 215 6.60 5.94 -13.75
N GLU A 216 7.80 6.34 -13.33
CA GLU A 216 8.81 5.45 -12.77
C GLU A 216 8.56 5.19 -11.28
N SER A 217 8.15 6.22 -10.53
CA SER A 217 7.84 6.11 -9.08
C SER A 217 7.09 7.33 -8.57
N ALA A 218 6.35 7.16 -7.47
CA ALA A 218 5.85 8.23 -6.62
C ALA A 218 6.27 7.95 -5.17
N LYS A 219 6.59 8.98 -4.39
CA LYS A 219 6.98 8.80 -2.98
C LYS A 219 6.71 10.04 -2.15
N ILE A 220 6.38 9.83 -0.87
CA ILE A 220 6.35 10.91 0.11
C ILE A 220 7.80 11.32 0.44
N ILE A 221 8.07 12.62 0.38
CA ILE A 221 9.32 13.26 0.81
C ILE A 221 9.02 14.27 1.90
N MET A 222 10.03 14.54 2.74
CA MET A 222 9.99 15.62 3.74
C MET A 222 10.77 16.81 3.17
N LYS A 223 10.21 18.02 3.24
CA LYS A 223 10.99 19.25 3.01
C LYS A 223 10.95 20.09 4.27
N ARG A 224 12.14 20.43 4.76
CA ARG A 224 12.27 21.41 5.84
C ARG A 224 11.97 22.79 5.28
N SER A 225 10.81 23.33 5.65
CA SER A 225 10.51 24.75 5.49
C SER A 225 11.42 25.58 6.43
N LYS A 226 11.69 26.83 6.06
CA LYS A 226 12.34 27.81 6.97
C LYS A 226 11.50 28.13 8.21
N GLU A 227 10.21 27.77 8.21
CA GLU A 227 9.24 28.05 9.28
C GLU A 227 8.91 26.86 10.18
N ASN A 228 9.80 25.86 10.27
CA ASN A 228 9.72 24.78 11.28
C ASN A 228 8.54 23.79 11.11
N THR A 229 7.81 23.82 9.99
CA THR A 229 6.87 22.75 9.62
C THR A 229 7.54 21.75 8.68
N ASP A 230 7.46 20.49 9.07
CA ASP A 230 7.97 19.32 8.37
C ASP A 230 6.93 18.91 7.32
N ASP A 231 6.83 19.66 6.22
CA ASP A 231 5.79 19.43 5.22
C ASP A 231 6.07 18.13 4.45
N ARG A 232 5.07 17.25 4.43
CA ARG A 232 5.08 16.06 3.59
C ARG A 232 4.62 16.43 2.20
N MET A 233 5.34 15.95 1.19
CA MET A 233 5.00 16.20 -0.21
C MET A 233 5.17 14.92 -1.01
N ILE A 234 4.51 14.82 -2.16
CA ILE A 234 4.70 13.70 -3.09
C ILE A 234 5.65 14.13 -4.19
N GLN A 235 6.77 13.44 -4.35
CA GLN A 235 7.59 13.53 -5.55
C GLN A 235 7.15 12.47 -6.55
N ILE A 236 6.76 12.88 -7.75
CA ILE A 236 6.43 11.97 -8.86
C ILE A 236 7.57 12.01 -9.86
N THR A 237 8.15 10.84 -10.15
CA THR A 237 9.23 10.70 -11.11
C THR A 237 8.72 10.02 -12.36
N PHE A 238 8.93 10.63 -13.53
CA PHE A 238 8.46 10.11 -14.81
C PHE A 238 9.41 10.48 -15.96
N ARG A 239 9.22 9.88 -17.13
CA ARG A 239 9.89 10.28 -18.38
C ARG A 239 8.94 11.06 -19.28
N ASP A 240 9.37 12.23 -19.73
CA ASP A 240 8.60 13.00 -20.70
C ASP A 240 8.67 12.37 -22.12
N ASP A 241 8.05 13.03 -23.09
CA ASP A 241 8.00 12.56 -24.48
C ASP A 241 9.37 12.56 -25.17
N HIS A 242 10.36 13.25 -24.58
CA HIS A 242 11.75 13.27 -25.02
C HIS A 242 12.63 12.29 -24.21
N ASP A 243 12.02 11.35 -23.50
CA ASP A 243 12.66 10.40 -22.58
C ASP A 243 13.46 11.04 -21.43
N LYS A 244 13.27 12.35 -21.20
CA LYS A 244 13.97 13.06 -20.14
C LYS A 244 13.26 12.83 -18.82
N LYS A 245 14.04 12.47 -17.80
CA LYS A 245 13.56 12.27 -16.44
C LYS A 245 13.12 13.58 -15.79
N ARG A 246 11.90 13.60 -15.26
CA ARG A 246 11.28 14.73 -14.54
C ARG A 246 10.84 14.29 -13.15
N SER A 247 10.86 15.22 -12.19
CA SER A 247 10.53 14.93 -10.79
C SER A 247 9.79 16.06 -10.07
N PRO A 248 8.61 16.50 -10.56
CA PRO A 248 7.80 17.48 -9.84
C PRO A 248 7.42 17.02 -8.43
N ILE A 249 7.22 18.00 -7.56
CA ILE A 249 6.91 17.84 -6.15
C ILE A 249 5.57 18.51 -5.89
N PHE A 250 4.62 17.75 -5.33
CA PHE A 250 3.26 18.18 -5.04
C PHE A 250 3.06 18.27 -3.53
N ASN A 251 2.59 19.41 -3.06
CA ASN A 251 2.17 19.58 -1.67
C ASN A 251 0.67 19.30 -1.54
N PHE A 252 0.34 18.47 -0.56
CA PHE A 252 -1.01 18.04 -0.20
C PHE A 252 -1.17 18.14 1.30
N ASP A 253 -2.40 18.36 1.77
CA ASP A 253 -2.75 18.20 3.17
C ASP A 253 -2.29 16.82 3.70
N ASP A 254 -1.75 16.82 4.90
CA ASP A 254 -1.23 15.61 5.58
C ASP A 254 -2.30 14.51 5.71
N ASP A 255 -3.57 14.91 5.81
CA ASP A 255 -4.72 14.03 5.94
C ASP A 255 -5.04 13.26 4.65
N ILE A 256 -4.68 13.81 3.48
CA ILE A 256 -5.02 13.22 2.17
C ILE A 256 -3.80 12.63 1.45
N ILE A 257 -2.58 13.05 1.82
CA ILE A 257 -1.36 12.71 1.06
C ILE A 257 -1.15 11.20 0.87
N ARG A 258 -1.47 10.38 1.89
CA ARG A 258 -1.41 8.92 1.79
C ARG A 258 -2.45 8.36 0.83
N GLY A 259 -3.65 8.94 0.85
CA GLY A 259 -4.74 8.60 -0.05
C GLY A 259 -4.38 8.88 -1.51
N VAL A 260 -3.74 10.02 -1.76
CA VAL A 260 -3.22 10.45 -3.07
C VAL A 260 -2.15 9.49 -3.57
N LEU A 261 -1.11 9.23 -2.76
CA LEU A 261 -0.01 8.33 -3.12
C LEU A 261 -0.55 6.94 -3.51
N ALA A 262 -1.40 6.36 -2.65
CA ALA A 262 -2.02 5.07 -2.93
C ALA A 262 -2.91 5.09 -4.20
N GLY A 263 -3.49 6.24 -4.56
CA GLY A 263 -4.25 6.40 -5.80
C GLY A 263 -3.36 6.41 -7.03
N ILE A 264 -2.18 7.03 -6.95
CA ILE A 264 -1.15 7.02 -7.99
C ILE A 264 -0.60 5.60 -8.19
N ASP A 265 -0.28 4.91 -7.10
CA ASP A 265 0.26 3.54 -7.16
C ASP A 265 -0.73 2.55 -7.75
N GLU A 266 -2.02 2.67 -7.38
CA GLU A 266 -3.14 1.95 -8.00
C GLU A 266 -3.17 2.20 -9.52
N LEU A 267 -3.16 3.46 -9.94
CA LEU A 267 -3.21 3.88 -11.35
C LEU A 267 -2.02 3.33 -12.17
N VAL A 268 -0.82 3.34 -11.61
CA VAL A 268 0.39 2.78 -12.25
C VAL A 268 0.33 1.26 -12.32
N SER A 269 -0.11 0.60 -11.25
CA SER A 269 -0.13 -0.86 -11.16
C SER A 269 -1.15 -1.48 -12.10
N GLU A 270 -2.38 -0.94 -12.15
CA GLU A 270 -3.42 -1.40 -13.07
C GLU A 270 -2.98 -1.29 -14.53
N THR A 271 -2.33 -0.17 -14.89
CA THR A 271 -1.83 0.04 -16.25
C THR A 271 -0.77 -0.99 -16.63
N LYS A 272 0.17 -1.31 -15.72
CA LYS A 272 1.21 -2.32 -15.95
C LYS A 272 0.61 -3.73 -16.10
N LEU A 273 -0.34 -4.10 -15.25
CA LEU A 273 -1.02 -5.40 -15.31
C LEU A 273 -1.75 -5.61 -16.64
N GLN A 274 -2.40 -4.57 -17.16
CA GLN A 274 -3.07 -4.61 -18.46
C GLN A 274 -2.07 -4.80 -19.61
N GLN A 275 -0.94 -4.08 -19.61
CA GLN A 275 0.10 -4.25 -20.62
C GLN A 275 0.68 -5.67 -20.62
N MET A 276 0.93 -6.23 -19.44
CA MET A 276 1.41 -7.62 -19.32
C MET A 276 0.38 -8.63 -19.82
N THR A 277 -0.90 -8.42 -19.50
CA THR A 277 -1.99 -9.31 -19.96
C THR A 277 -2.13 -9.27 -21.49
N LEU A 278 -1.99 -8.10 -22.10
CA LEU A 278 -2.00 -7.95 -23.56
C LEU A 278 -0.79 -8.63 -24.21
N ALA A 279 0.39 -8.52 -23.60
CA ALA A 279 1.62 -9.13 -24.12
C ALA A 279 1.62 -10.67 -24.10
N ILE A 280 0.81 -11.30 -23.23
CA ILE A 280 0.68 -12.78 -23.16
C ILE A 280 -0.31 -13.32 -24.21
N LYS A 281 -1.22 -12.47 -24.72
CA LYS A 281 -2.22 -12.87 -25.72
C LYS A 281 -1.71 -12.81 -27.16
N HIS A 282 -0.48 -12.35 -27.37
CA HIS A 282 0.20 -12.23 -28.66
C HIS A 282 1.51 -13.03 -28.64
#